data_AF-A0A971C6A8-F1
#
_entry.id   AF-A0A971C6A8-F1
#
_cell.length_a   1.000
_cell.length_b   1.000
_cell.length_c   1.000
_cell.angle_alpha   90.00
_cell.angle_beta   90.00
_cell.angle_gamma   90.00
#
_symmetry.space_group_name_H-M   'P 1'
#
loop_
_entity.id
_entity.type
_entity.pdbx_description
1 polymer ?
#
loop_
_entity_poly.entity_id
_entity_poly.type
_entity_poly.pdbx_seq_one_letter_code
_entity_poly.pdbx_strand_id
1 'polypeptide(L)'
;IGKHLSSMKTGERKTVAIPYYWDKDRGTKEKSIYRLGSIGLVEDYTIDYNKNQFVVEICKKTDDGYIKALQEYVGRYKTEEYIENIPYEVASEEGNGIIEKAVCFLIRFVYDEIERKRRRALQNIAEVARSSSNGEDIRRALLDYLESSPFTGPLQEILRKIDPKQWWEILNILEDNDDVDTARQLLGGCRRFLESSPDHPGLLLLSGVGNLAIKFPNLDVGFSAIKTGLKELLKNGYSELENVGSELVLRVARIMAPKPNRAEVMTLLGETVLDVIPTRRIAREVYNYCPEKARLVILNEIADGIKKFNDRFIGVKR
;
A
#
# COMPACT_ATOMS: atom_id res chain seq x y z
N ILE A 1 13.61 32.34 0.57
CA ILE A 1 12.39 32.56 1.41
C ILE A 1 12.74 32.76 2.88
N GLY A 2 13.49 31.86 3.55
CA GLY A 2 13.83 31.98 4.98
C GLY A 2 14.33 33.36 5.42
N LYS A 3 15.30 33.95 4.71
CA LYS A 3 15.79 35.32 4.97
C LYS A 3 14.69 36.40 4.98
N HIS A 4 13.66 36.26 4.12
CA HIS A 4 12.54 37.20 4.09
C HIS A 4 11.62 36.99 5.29
N LEU A 5 11.36 35.73 5.69
CA LEU A 5 10.49 35.40 6.83
C LEU A 5 11.04 35.89 8.17
N SER A 6 12.36 35.87 8.36
CA SER A 6 13.00 36.38 9.58
C SER A 6 12.70 37.86 9.81
N SER A 7 12.53 38.65 8.74
CA SER A 7 12.22 40.08 8.81
C SER A 7 10.72 40.41 8.88
N MET A 8 9.84 39.45 8.60
CA MET A 8 8.39 39.68 8.50
C MET A 8 7.71 39.59 9.86
N LYS A 9 6.67 40.40 10.06
CA LYS A 9 5.71 40.26 11.17
C LYS A 9 4.65 39.21 10.82
N THR A 10 4.02 38.61 11.82
CA THR A 10 2.89 37.70 11.61
C THR A 10 1.73 38.43 10.93
N GLY A 11 1.13 37.80 9.92
CA GLY A 11 0.11 38.37 9.04
C GLY A 11 0.67 39.20 7.88
N GLU A 12 1.97 39.51 7.88
CA GLU A 12 2.61 40.25 6.79
C GLU A 12 2.69 39.38 5.53
N ARG A 13 2.45 40.01 4.39
CA ARG A 13 2.61 39.41 3.06
C ARG A 13 3.77 40.04 2.33
N LYS A 14 4.47 39.24 1.52
CA LYS A 14 5.60 39.71 0.73
C LYS A 14 5.70 38.96 -0.58
N THR A 15 6.01 39.68 -1.64
CA THR A 15 6.30 39.07 -2.94
C THR A 15 7.81 38.87 -3.08
N VAL A 16 8.21 37.67 -3.48
CA VAL A 16 9.61 37.27 -3.65
C VAL A 16 9.80 36.70 -5.05
N ALA A 17 10.78 37.23 -5.78
CA ALA A 17 11.21 36.68 -7.06
C ALA A 17 12.23 35.56 -6.82
N ILE A 18 11.98 34.39 -7.43
CA ILE A 18 12.84 33.22 -7.35
C ILE A 18 13.28 32.84 -8.76
N PRO A 19 14.51 33.20 -9.18
CA PRO A 19 15.00 32.85 -10.51
C PRO A 19 15.17 31.33 -10.65
N TYR A 20 15.03 30.79 -11.86
CA TYR A 20 15.25 29.39 -12.20
C TYR A 20 16.00 29.23 -13.52
N TYR A 21 16.57 28.04 -13.73
CA TYR A 21 17.17 27.61 -14.98
C TYR A 21 16.33 26.48 -15.57
N TRP A 22 15.90 26.65 -16.82
CA TRP A 22 14.91 25.79 -17.48
C TRP A 22 15.24 24.30 -17.38
N ASP A 23 16.45 23.91 -17.77
CA ASP A 23 16.86 22.51 -17.84
C ASP A 23 17.44 21.95 -16.53
N LYS A 24 17.62 22.81 -15.51
CA LYS A 24 18.36 22.43 -14.30
C LYS A 24 17.49 22.33 -13.06
N ASP A 25 16.68 23.34 -12.78
CA ASP A 25 16.04 23.45 -11.46
C ASP A 25 14.60 23.96 -11.46
N ARG A 26 14.03 24.34 -12.62
CA ARG A 26 12.64 24.82 -12.72
C ARG A 26 11.66 23.86 -12.05
N GLY A 27 11.66 22.59 -12.46
CA GLY A 27 10.72 21.59 -11.95
C GLY A 27 10.89 21.30 -10.45
N THR A 28 12.13 21.33 -9.94
CA THR A 28 12.39 21.15 -8.51
C THR A 28 11.90 22.35 -7.71
N LYS A 29 12.15 23.58 -8.19
CA LYS A 29 11.69 24.82 -7.56
C LYS A 29 10.17 24.93 -7.54
N GLU A 30 9.52 24.61 -8.65
CA GLU A 30 8.06 24.61 -8.76
C GLU A 30 7.41 23.62 -7.76
N LYS A 31 7.96 22.40 -7.66
CA LYS A 31 7.54 21.41 -6.65
C LYS A 31 7.73 21.93 -5.23
N SER A 32 8.84 22.60 -4.94
CA SER A 32 9.08 23.21 -3.63
C SER A 32 8.07 24.33 -3.33
N ILE A 33 7.80 25.22 -4.29
CA ILE A 33 6.81 26.30 -4.13
C ILE A 33 5.42 25.71 -3.87
N TYR A 34 5.02 24.70 -4.64
CA TYR A 34 3.74 24.00 -4.44
C TYR A 34 3.62 23.36 -3.04
N ARG A 35 4.68 22.70 -2.56
CA ARG A 35 4.72 22.13 -1.20
C ARG A 35 4.62 23.21 -0.12
N LEU A 36 5.28 24.35 -0.31
CA LEU A 36 5.16 25.48 0.60
C LEU A 36 3.76 26.12 0.56
N GLY A 37 3.06 26.03 -0.57
CA GLY A 37 1.65 26.40 -0.65
C GLY A 37 0.74 25.43 0.12
N SER A 38 1.07 24.14 0.12
CA SER A 38 0.33 23.11 0.85
C SER A 38 0.36 23.28 2.38
N ILE A 39 1.38 23.95 2.92
CA ILE A 39 1.47 24.31 4.35
C ILE A 39 1.03 25.76 4.62
N GLY A 40 0.55 26.49 3.60
CA GLY A 40 0.08 27.87 3.74
C GLY A 40 1.19 28.93 3.84
N LEU A 41 2.44 28.61 3.55
CA LEU A 41 3.51 29.63 3.51
C LEU A 41 3.47 30.46 2.22
N VAL A 42 3.14 29.81 1.11
CA VAL A 42 2.91 30.44 -0.19
C VAL A 42 1.41 30.55 -0.38
N GLU A 43 0.91 31.76 -0.61
CA GLU A 43 -0.51 31.99 -0.92
C GLU A 43 -0.77 31.78 -2.41
N ASP A 44 0.13 32.29 -3.27
CA ASP A 44 0.06 32.16 -4.72
C ASP A 44 1.44 32.30 -5.37
N TYR A 45 1.56 31.85 -6.63
CA TYR A 45 2.73 32.15 -7.46
C TYR A 45 2.38 32.25 -8.94
N THR A 46 3.14 33.08 -9.65
CA THR A 46 3.10 33.18 -11.11
C THR A 46 4.48 32.90 -11.70
N ILE A 47 4.53 32.56 -12.99
CA ILE A 47 5.77 32.31 -13.73
C ILE A 47 6.00 33.45 -14.70
N ASP A 48 7.10 34.18 -14.52
CA ASP A 48 7.59 35.17 -15.49
C ASP A 48 8.61 34.48 -16.41
N TYR A 49 8.14 34.05 -17.58
CA TYR A 49 8.95 33.38 -18.60
C TYR A 49 10.00 34.30 -19.23
N ASN A 50 9.75 35.62 -19.29
CA ASN A 50 10.70 36.56 -19.88
C ASN A 50 11.94 36.72 -18.98
N LYS A 51 11.76 36.64 -17.67
CA LYS A 51 12.82 36.78 -16.68
C LYS A 51 13.28 35.45 -16.06
N ASN A 52 12.75 34.32 -16.53
CA ASN A 52 13.00 32.98 -15.99
C ASN A 52 12.90 32.94 -14.45
N GLN A 53 11.79 33.43 -13.90
CA GLN A 53 11.60 33.48 -12.44
C GLN A 53 10.16 33.14 -12.03
N PHE A 54 10.02 32.60 -10.82
CA PHE A 54 8.74 32.54 -10.13
C PHE A 54 8.54 33.82 -9.33
N VAL A 55 7.36 34.41 -9.41
CA VAL A 55 6.93 35.53 -8.57
C VAL A 55 5.99 34.96 -7.52
N VAL A 56 6.46 34.84 -6.29
CA VAL A 56 5.81 34.09 -5.22
C VAL A 56 5.30 35.04 -4.14
N GLU A 57 4.02 34.96 -3.81
CA GLU A 57 3.43 35.66 -2.66
C GLU A 57 3.53 34.77 -1.42
N ILE A 58 4.29 35.22 -0.42
CA ILE A 58 4.44 34.54 0.87
C ILE A 58 3.70 35.29 1.97
N CYS A 59 3.13 34.54 2.92
CA CYS A 59 2.45 35.08 4.10
C CYS A 59 3.03 34.45 5.37
N LYS A 60 3.45 35.27 6.33
CA LYS A 60 3.94 34.74 7.61
C LYS A 60 2.76 34.48 8.54
N LYS A 61 2.35 33.22 8.69
CA LYS A 61 1.28 32.81 9.60
C LYS A 61 1.81 32.55 11.02
N THR A 62 0.89 32.41 11.98
CA THR A 62 1.17 31.79 13.28
C THR A 62 1.47 30.31 13.12
N ASP A 63 2.09 29.71 14.13
CA ASP A 63 2.34 28.26 14.16
C ASP A 63 1.06 27.46 13.96
N ASP A 64 -0.01 27.81 14.67
CA ASP A 64 -1.35 27.22 14.48
C ASP A 64 -1.90 27.43 13.06
N GLY A 65 -1.58 28.56 12.43
CA GLY A 65 -2.00 28.86 11.06
C GLY A 65 -1.36 27.93 10.03
N TYR A 66 -0.09 27.56 10.21
CA TYR A 66 0.58 26.58 9.35
C TYR A 66 0.04 25.16 9.60
N ILE A 67 -0.19 24.80 10.87
CA ILE A 67 -0.80 23.51 11.23
C ILE A 67 -2.19 23.38 10.61
N LYS A 68 -3.03 24.42 10.71
CA LYS A 68 -4.37 24.40 10.12
C LYS A 68 -4.34 24.23 8.60
N ALA A 69 -3.47 24.96 7.90
CA ALA A 69 -3.32 24.81 6.45
C ALA A 69 -2.88 23.38 6.07
N LEU A 70 -1.98 22.78 6.86
CA LEU A 70 -1.56 21.40 6.68
C LEU A 70 -2.71 20.41 6.95
N GLN A 71 -3.51 20.62 8.01
CA GLN A 71 -4.71 19.83 8.30
C GLN A 71 -5.71 19.89 7.15
N GLU A 72 -5.98 21.07 6.60
CA GLU A 72 -6.84 21.25 5.42
C GLU A 72 -6.30 20.50 4.19
N TYR A 73 -4.97 20.52 3.98
CA TYR A 73 -4.35 19.77 2.90
C TYR A 73 -4.55 18.25 3.05
N VAL A 74 -4.23 17.73 4.24
CA VAL A 74 -4.25 16.29 4.57
C VAL A 74 -5.68 15.76 4.64
N GLY A 75 -6.63 16.56 5.10
CA GLY A 75 -8.04 16.17 5.24
C GLY A 75 -8.73 15.81 3.93
N ARG A 76 -8.15 16.18 2.79
CA ARG A 76 -8.58 15.70 1.47
C ARG A 76 -8.35 14.21 1.25
N TYR A 77 -7.55 13.55 2.09
CA TYR A 77 -7.09 12.18 1.90
C TYR A 77 -7.30 11.26 3.10
N LYS A 78 -7.61 11.83 4.28
CA LYS A 78 -7.63 11.13 5.57
C LYS A 78 -8.87 11.52 6.38
N THR A 79 -9.16 10.72 7.41
CA THR A 79 -10.30 10.90 8.32
C THR A 79 -10.04 12.02 9.33
N GLU A 80 -11.11 12.52 9.96
CA GLU A 80 -11.03 13.56 11.00
C GLU A 80 -10.12 13.14 12.17
N GLU A 81 -10.24 11.89 12.64
CA GLU A 81 -9.38 11.33 13.70
C GLU A 81 -7.89 11.39 13.35
N TYR A 82 -7.53 11.16 12.08
CA TYR A 82 -6.15 11.30 11.63
C TYR A 82 -5.71 12.77 11.62
N ILE A 83 -6.61 13.67 11.18
CA ILE A 83 -6.36 15.12 11.13
C ILE A 83 -6.12 15.70 12.53
N GLU A 84 -6.87 15.24 13.53
CA GLU A 84 -6.74 15.66 14.94
C GLU A 84 -5.36 15.33 15.53
N ASN A 85 -4.69 14.29 15.03
CA ASN A 85 -3.37 13.89 15.49
C ASN A 85 -2.21 14.65 14.83
N ILE A 86 -2.45 15.36 13.72
CA ILE A 86 -1.42 16.08 12.96
C ILE A 86 -0.56 17.04 13.81
N PRO A 87 -1.12 17.86 14.73
CA PRO A 87 -0.31 18.77 15.54
C PRO A 87 0.76 18.03 16.37
N TYR A 88 0.41 16.85 16.91
CA TYR A 88 1.33 16.03 17.70
C TYR A 88 2.39 15.36 16.82
N GLU A 89 1.99 14.85 15.65
CA GLU A 89 2.94 14.27 14.69
C GLU A 89 3.91 15.30 14.12
N VAL A 90 3.44 16.52 13.83
CA VAL A 90 4.32 17.61 13.39
C VAL A 90 5.27 18.01 14.52
N ALA A 91 4.81 18.05 15.77
CA ALA A 91 5.67 18.42 16.89
C ALA A 91 6.84 17.43 17.09
N SER A 92 6.66 16.15 16.74
CA SER A 92 7.69 15.11 16.86
C SER A 92 8.67 15.04 15.69
N GLU A 93 8.43 15.79 14.60
CA GLU A 93 9.35 15.87 13.47
C GLU A 93 10.65 16.62 13.78
N GLU A 94 11.69 16.31 13.00
CA GLU A 94 12.96 17.03 13.01
C GLU A 94 12.79 18.45 12.44
N GLY A 95 13.46 19.44 13.05
CA GLY A 95 13.46 20.83 12.57
C GLY A 95 13.46 21.86 13.71
N ASN A 96 13.97 23.05 13.41
CA ASN A 96 14.15 24.12 14.40
C ASN A 96 12.90 24.99 14.62
N GLY A 97 11.85 24.81 13.81
CA GLY A 97 10.61 25.57 13.92
C GLY A 97 9.45 24.91 13.18
N ILE A 98 8.25 25.45 13.38
CA ILE A 98 7.00 24.86 12.90
C ILE A 98 6.98 24.62 11.38
N ILE A 99 7.58 25.53 10.60
CA ILE A 99 7.60 25.43 9.14
C ILE A 99 8.45 24.23 8.71
N GLU A 100 9.64 24.07 9.28
CA GLU A 100 10.54 22.96 8.95
C GLU A 100 9.89 21.62 9.32
N LYS A 101 9.33 21.54 10.54
CA LYS A 101 8.60 20.36 11.01
C LYS A 101 7.39 20.02 10.14
N ALA A 102 6.59 21.01 9.77
CA ALA A 102 5.45 20.84 8.88
C ALA A 102 5.87 20.37 7.47
N VAL A 103 7.01 20.85 6.96
CA VAL A 103 7.58 20.37 5.69
C VAL A 103 8.05 18.92 5.81
N CYS A 104 8.75 18.55 6.88
CA CYS A 104 9.18 17.17 7.13
C CYS A 104 7.98 16.22 7.17
N PHE A 105 6.96 16.56 7.97
CA PHE A 105 5.70 15.84 8.01
C PHE A 105 5.05 15.72 6.63
N LEU A 106 4.93 16.84 5.89
CA LEU A 106 4.29 16.84 4.57
C LEU A 106 5.04 15.95 3.58
N ILE A 107 6.37 15.97 3.60
CA ILE A 107 7.19 15.11 2.74
C ILE A 107 6.93 13.65 3.07
N ARG A 108 6.98 13.28 4.36
CA ARG A 108 6.67 11.92 4.84
C ARG A 108 5.28 11.49 4.36
N PHE A 109 4.26 12.31 4.64
CA PHE A 109 2.88 12.06 4.22
C PHE A 109 2.73 11.86 2.71
N VAL A 110 3.35 12.71 1.89
CA VAL A 110 3.29 12.59 0.43
C VAL A 110 3.86 11.26 -0.04
N TYR A 111 4.98 10.80 0.52
CA TYR A 111 5.59 9.52 0.13
C TYR A 111 4.86 8.31 0.69
N ASP A 112 4.39 8.38 1.94
CA ASP A 112 3.73 7.26 2.59
C ASP A 112 2.30 7.06 2.10
N GLU A 113 1.62 8.11 1.66
CA GLU A 113 0.20 8.03 1.29
C GLU A 113 -0.04 8.32 -0.19
N ILE A 114 0.32 9.51 -0.66
CA ILE A 114 -0.07 9.98 -2.00
C ILE A 114 0.69 9.22 -3.08
N GLU A 115 1.99 9.06 -2.91
CA GLU A 115 2.85 8.38 -3.87
C GLU A 115 2.43 6.91 -4.00
N ARG A 116 2.17 6.21 -2.90
CA ARG A 116 1.72 4.81 -2.92
C ARG A 116 0.43 4.62 -3.71
N LYS A 117 -0.58 5.46 -3.45
CA LYS A 117 -1.87 5.44 -4.17
C LYS A 117 -1.67 5.67 -5.67
N ARG A 118 -0.86 6.67 -6.05
CA ARG A 118 -0.55 6.96 -7.47
C ARG A 118 0.23 5.84 -8.13
N ARG A 119 1.22 5.28 -7.44
CA ARG A 119 2.01 4.15 -7.92
C ARG A 119 1.11 2.93 -8.16
N ARG A 120 0.16 2.66 -7.27
CA ARG A 120 -0.80 1.57 -7.43
C ARG A 120 -1.73 1.77 -8.62
N ALA A 121 -2.29 2.98 -8.80
CA ALA A 121 -3.11 3.29 -9.96
C ALA A 121 -2.34 3.15 -11.29
N LEU A 122 -1.10 3.64 -11.35
CA LEU A 122 -0.23 3.46 -12.52
C LEU A 122 0.12 1.99 -12.77
N GLN A 123 0.38 1.23 -11.70
CA GLN A 123 0.63 -0.20 -11.79
C GLN A 123 -0.59 -0.94 -12.36
N ASN A 124 -1.80 -0.62 -11.91
CA ASN A 124 -3.04 -1.21 -12.43
C ASN A 124 -3.16 -0.99 -13.94
N ILE A 125 -2.94 0.25 -14.41
CA ILE A 125 -2.98 0.58 -15.85
C ILE A 125 -1.89 -0.19 -16.61
N ALA A 126 -0.67 -0.23 -16.08
CA ALA A 126 0.44 -0.96 -16.70
C ALA A 126 0.19 -2.47 -16.79
N GLU A 127 -0.43 -3.07 -15.76
CA GLU A 127 -0.82 -4.48 -15.77
C GLU A 127 -1.87 -4.76 -16.84
N VAL A 128 -2.93 -3.93 -16.92
CA VAL A 128 -3.96 -4.06 -17.95
C VAL A 128 -3.35 -3.94 -19.34
N ALA A 129 -2.45 -2.98 -19.57
CA ALA A 129 -1.77 -2.81 -20.85
C ALA A 129 -0.90 -4.03 -21.23
N ARG A 130 -0.20 -4.64 -20.26
CA ARG A 130 0.65 -5.82 -20.51
C ARG A 130 -0.15 -7.10 -20.76
N SER A 131 -1.31 -7.25 -20.13
CA SER A 131 -2.16 -8.44 -20.25
C SER A 131 -3.17 -8.36 -21.39
N SER A 132 -3.26 -7.22 -22.09
CA SER A 132 -4.22 -7.00 -23.17
C SER A 132 -3.56 -7.21 -24.52
N SER A 133 -4.20 -7.96 -25.41
CA SER A 133 -3.69 -8.18 -26.77
C SER A 133 -4.31 -7.20 -27.79
N ASN A 134 -5.45 -6.59 -27.45
CA ASN A 134 -6.19 -5.67 -28.31
C ASN A 134 -7.04 -4.68 -27.47
N GLY A 135 -7.72 -3.76 -28.14
CA GLY A 135 -8.57 -2.77 -27.49
C GLY A 135 -9.80 -3.35 -26.77
N GLU A 136 -10.29 -4.51 -27.16
CA GLU A 136 -11.42 -5.18 -26.49
C GLU A 136 -11.04 -5.71 -25.11
N ASP A 137 -9.80 -6.18 -24.95
CA ASP A 137 -9.29 -6.61 -23.65
C ASP A 137 -9.18 -5.43 -22.67
N ILE A 138 -8.72 -4.26 -23.16
CA ILE A 138 -8.66 -3.02 -22.37
C ILE A 138 -10.08 -2.56 -22.01
N ARG A 139 -11.01 -2.56 -22.98
CA ARG A 139 -12.41 -2.20 -22.75
C ARG A 139 -13.04 -3.08 -21.69
N ARG A 140 -12.80 -4.40 -21.74
CA ARG A 140 -13.31 -5.36 -20.75
C ARG A 140 -12.75 -5.09 -19.36
N ALA A 141 -11.43 -4.91 -19.23
CA ALA A 141 -10.81 -4.57 -17.95
C ALA A 141 -11.32 -3.25 -17.35
N LEU A 142 -11.61 -2.26 -18.20
CA LEU A 142 -12.22 -0.99 -17.76
C LEU A 142 -13.65 -1.19 -17.26
N LEU A 143 -14.45 -2.03 -17.94
CA LEU A 143 -15.80 -2.36 -17.49
C LEU A 143 -15.77 -3.11 -16.15
N ASP A 144 -14.93 -4.14 -16.02
CA ASP A 144 -14.76 -4.90 -14.78
C ASP A 144 -14.37 -3.99 -13.59
N TYR A 145 -13.64 -2.91 -13.87
CA TYR A 145 -13.25 -1.90 -12.88
C TYR A 145 -14.40 -0.95 -12.51
N LEU A 146 -15.16 -0.47 -13.50
CA LEU A 146 -16.23 0.51 -13.30
C LEU A 146 -17.54 -0.10 -12.82
N GLU A 147 -17.80 -1.36 -13.15
CA GLU A 147 -19.07 -2.01 -12.87
C GLU A 147 -19.27 -2.26 -11.36
N SER A 148 -20.54 -2.22 -10.94
CA SER A 148 -20.95 -2.70 -9.63
C SER A 148 -21.14 -4.20 -9.74
N SER A 149 -20.25 -4.96 -9.09
CA SER A 149 -20.30 -6.42 -9.03
C SER A 149 -20.85 -6.92 -7.69
N PRO A 150 -21.16 -8.22 -7.54
CA PRO A 150 -21.50 -8.83 -6.25
C PRO A 150 -20.44 -8.60 -5.16
N PHE A 151 -19.21 -8.29 -5.56
CA PHE A 151 -18.09 -7.99 -4.67
C PHE A 151 -18.04 -6.54 -4.19
N THR A 152 -18.75 -5.60 -4.82
CA THR A 152 -18.59 -4.17 -4.52
C THR A 152 -18.94 -3.82 -3.08
N GLY A 153 -20.08 -4.29 -2.58
CA GLY A 153 -20.49 -4.10 -1.18
C GLY A 153 -19.53 -4.81 -0.20
N PRO A 154 -19.29 -6.12 -0.34
CA PRO A 154 -18.36 -6.85 0.51
C PRO A 154 -16.95 -6.23 0.56
N LEU A 155 -16.37 -5.86 -0.59
CA LEU A 155 -15.04 -5.23 -0.65
C LEU A 155 -15.01 -3.84 0.01
N GLN A 156 -16.12 -3.10 0.00
CA GLN A 156 -16.21 -1.84 0.74
C GLN A 156 -16.27 -2.09 2.25
N GLU A 157 -16.94 -3.17 2.69
CA GLU A 157 -17.08 -3.50 4.11
C GLU A 157 -15.75 -3.88 4.74
N ILE A 158 -14.90 -4.66 4.04
CA ILE A 158 -13.60 -5.09 4.59
C ILE A 158 -12.66 -3.92 4.87
N LEU A 159 -12.85 -2.76 4.23
CA LEU A 159 -12.04 -1.57 4.48
C LEU A 159 -12.25 -0.98 5.87
N ARG A 160 -13.37 -1.31 6.53
CA ARG A 160 -13.69 -0.78 7.87
C ARG A 160 -12.87 -1.46 8.96
N LYS A 161 -12.51 -2.73 8.77
CA LYS A 161 -11.82 -3.53 9.78
C LYS A 161 -11.08 -4.70 9.13
N ILE A 162 -9.86 -4.96 9.62
CA ILE A 162 -9.13 -6.19 9.31
C ILE A 162 -9.83 -7.37 10.00
N ASP A 163 -10.69 -8.06 9.25
CA ASP A 163 -11.37 -9.29 9.68
C ASP A 163 -11.28 -10.35 8.56
N PRO A 164 -10.41 -11.36 8.71
CA PRO A 164 -10.27 -12.42 7.72
C PRO A 164 -11.56 -13.17 7.40
N LYS A 165 -12.53 -13.24 8.32
CA LYS A 165 -13.81 -13.92 8.07
C LYS A 165 -14.53 -13.33 6.86
N GLN A 166 -14.52 -12.00 6.74
CA GLN A 166 -15.14 -11.30 5.61
C GLN A 166 -14.42 -11.59 4.28
N TRP A 167 -13.11 -11.84 4.31
CA TRP A 167 -12.35 -12.21 3.11
C TRP A 167 -12.77 -13.60 2.63
N TRP A 168 -13.01 -14.52 3.56
CA TRP A 168 -13.46 -15.87 3.24
C TRP A 168 -14.90 -15.89 2.75
N GLU A 169 -15.77 -15.03 3.28
CA GLU A 169 -17.12 -14.82 2.73
C GLU A 169 -17.08 -14.34 1.28
N ILE A 170 -16.14 -13.44 0.94
CA ILE A 170 -15.91 -13.01 -0.44
C ILE A 170 -15.43 -14.18 -1.30
N LEU A 171 -14.49 -15.00 -0.80
CA LEU A 171 -14.02 -16.17 -1.55
C LEU A 171 -15.08 -17.26 -1.71
N ASN A 172 -16.06 -17.37 -0.82
CA ASN A 172 -17.20 -18.28 -1.03
C ASN A 172 -17.94 -17.94 -2.33
N ILE A 173 -18.14 -16.66 -2.64
CA ILE A 173 -18.77 -16.25 -3.91
C ILE A 173 -17.96 -16.78 -5.11
N LEU A 174 -16.63 -16.75 -5.02
CA LEU A 174 -15.75 -17.28 -6.06
C LEU A 174 -15.73 -18.82 -6.10
N GLU A 175 -15.84 -19.49 -4.95
CA GLU A 175 -15.93 -20.95 -4.86
C GLU A 175 -17.26 -21.50 -5.42
N ASP A 176 -18.37 -20.77 -5.19
CA ASP A 176 -19.72 -21.17 -5.57
C ASP A 176 -20.02 -20.92 -7.06
N ASN A 177 -19.23 -20.07 -7.73
CA ASN A 177 -19.40 -19.70 -9.12
C ASN A 177 -18.14 -20.06 -9.93
N ASP A 178 -18.18 -21.20 -10.63
CA ASP A 178 -17.06 -21.66 -11.49
C ASP A 178 -17.10 -21.01 -12.89
N ASP A 179 -17.29 -19.69 -12.93
CA ASP A 179 -17.20 -18.92 -14.17
C ASP A 179 -16.04 -17.93 -14.13
N VAL A 180 -15.44 -17.72 -15.30
CA VAL A 180 -14.25 -16.88 -15.45
C VAL A 180 -14.57 -15.41 -15.19
N ASP A 181 -15.83 -14.97 -15.34
CA ASP A 181 -16.24 -13.58 -15.15
C ASP A 181 -16.29 -13.22 -13.67
N THR A 182 -16.72 -14.13 -12.79
CA THR A 182 -16.69 -13.94 -11.33
C THR A 182 -15.28 -13.63 -10.83
N ALA A 183 -14.25 -14.37 -11.28
CA ALA A 183 -12.86 -14.11 -10.93
C ALA A 183 -12.37 -12.73 -11.41
N ARG A 184 -12.78 -12.31 -12.62
CA ARG A 184 -12.45 -10.99 -13.17
C ARG A 184 -13.12 -9.86 -12.41
N GLN A 185 -14.39 -10.02 -12.03
CA GLN A 185 -15.13 -9.04 -11.24
C GLN A 185 -14.52 -8.84 -9.86
N LEU A 186 -14.07 -9.92 -9.19
CA LEU A 186 -13.32 -9.80 -7.94
C LEU A 186 -12.02 -9.02 -8.16
N LEU A 187 -11.24 -9.38 -9.19
CA LEU A 187 -9.98 -8.72 -9.51
C LEU A 187 -10.17 -7.23 -9.83
N GLY A 188 -11.18 -6.88 -10.63
CA GLY A 188 -11.54 -5.51 -10.98
C GLY A 188 -11.94 -4.69 -9.75
N GLY A 189 -12.79 -5.25 -8.90
CA GLY A 189 -13.18 -4.66 -7.62
C GLY A 189 -11.97 -4.42 -6.70
N CYS A 190 -11.12 -5.44 -6.51
CA CYS A 190 -9.91 -5.29 -5.70
C CYS A 190 -8.98 -4.22 -6.25
N ARG A 191 -8.76 -4.16 -7.58
CA ARG A 191 -7.93 -3.13 -8.22
C ARG A 191 -8.43 -1.73 -7.89
N ARG A 192 -9.74 -1.50 -7.98
CA ARG A 192 -10.39 -0.22 -7.65
C ARG A 192 -10.13 0.18 -6.20
N PHE A 193 -10.41 -0.70 -5.23
CA PHE A 193 -10.23 -0.35 -3.82
C PHE A 193 -8.75 -0.27 -3.40
N LEU A 194 -7.85 -1.00 -4.06
CA LEU A 194 -6.41 -0.91 -3.82
C LEU A 194 -5.83 0.45 -4.23
N GLU A 195 -6.46 1.20 -5.15
CA GLU A 195 -5.99 2.56 -5.48
C GLU A 195 -6.16 3.54 -4.31
N SER A 196 -7.20 3.36 -3.51
CA SER A 196 -7.42 4.14 -2.27
C SER A 196 -6.74 3.54 -1.05
N SER A 197 -6.54 2.22 -1.02
CA SER A 197 -6.01 1.47 0.12
C SER A 197 -4.95 0.44 -0.31
N PRO A 198 -3.75 0.88 -0.77
CA PRO A 198 -2.76 0.00 -1.43
C PRO A 198 -2.21 -1.12 -0.56
N ASP A 199 -2.12 -0.89 0.74
CA ASP A 199 -1.50 -1.79 1.71
C ASP A 199 -2.54 -2.61 2.49
N HIS A 200 -3.82 -2.55 2.11
CA HIS A 200 -4.86 -3.29 2.82
C HIS A 200 -4.68 -4.81 2.60
N PRO A 201 -4.42 -5.59 3.67
CA PRO A 201 -4.01 -6.99 3.53
C PRO A 201 -5.09 -7.85 2.87
N GLY A 202 -6.37 -7.68 3.26
CA GLY A 202 -7.49 -8.40 2.66
C GLY A 202 -7.61 -8.19 1.15
N LEU A 203 -7.57 -6.93 0.68
CA LEU A 203 -7.61 -6.61 -0.75
C LEU A 203 -6.42 -7.20 -1.52
N LEU A 204 -5.22 -7.18 -0.94
CA LEU A 204 -4.03 -7.77 -1.55
C LEU A 204 -4.17 -9.29 -1.70
N LEU A 205 -4.63 -9.98 -0.65
CA LEU A 205 -4.90 -11.42 -0.68
C LEU A 205 -5.98 -11.77 -1.70
N LEU A 206 -7.12 -11.09 -1.64
CA LEU A 206 -8.25 -11.30 -2.56
C LEU A 206 -7.87 -11.00 -4.01
N SER A 207 -7.11 -9.93 -4.26
CA SER A 207 -6.60 -9.60 -5.59
C SER A 207 -5.67 -10.67 -6.13
N GLY A 208 -4.79 -11.22 -5.29
CA GLY A 208 -3.90 -12.30 -5.69
C GLY A 208 -4.66 -13.59 -6.00
N VAL A 209 -5.61 -13.99 -5.16
CA VAL A 209 -6.47 -15.16 -5.41
C VAL A 209 -7.33 -14.96 -6.66
N GLY A 210 -7.94 -13.79 -6.85
CA GLY A 210 -8.69 -13.44 -8.05
C GLY A 210 -7.83 -13.53 -9.31
N ASN A 211 -6.58 -13.04 -9.25
CA ASN A 211 -5.63 -13.19 -10.36
C ASN A 211 -5.28 -14.64 -10.65
N LEU A 212 -5.07 -15.49 -9.65
CA LEU A 212 -4.81 -16.92 -9.88
C LEU A 212 -6.03 -17.64 -10.46
N ALA A 213 -7.24 -17.11 -10.23
CA ALA A 213 -8.48 -17.72 -10.64
C ALA A 213 -8.93 -17.39 -12.08
N ILE A 214 -8.39 -16.39 -12.76
CA ILE A 214 -8.75 -16.10 -14.16
C ILE A 214 -8.18 -17.16 -15.13
N LYS A 215 -8.71 -17.19 -16.36
CA LYS A 215 -8.30 -18.16 -17.40
C LYS A 215 -6.81 -18.12 -17.76
N PHE A 216 -6.21 -16.94 -17.75
CA PHE A 216 -4.80 -16.71 -18.06
C PHE A 216 -4.17 -15.89 -16.92
N PRO A 217 -3.82 -16.54 -15.80
CA PRO A 217 -3.32 -15.84 -14.62
C PRO A 217 -1.89 -15.32 -14.87
N ASN A 218 -1.54 -14.24 -14.19
CA ASN A 218 -0.15 -13.80 -14.09
C ASN A 218 0.38 -14.23 -12.72
N LEU A 219 1.04 -15.39 -12.68
CA LEU A 219 1.47 -16.02 -11.44
C LEU A 219 2.36 -15.09 -10.59
N ASP A 220 3.29 -14.37 -11.21
CA ASP A 220 4.16 -13.43 -10.51
C ASP A 220 3.35 -12.32 -9.80
N VAL A 221 2.38 -11.73 -10.49
CA VAL A 221 1.51 -10.70 -9.92
C VAL A 221 0.63 -11.27 -8.81
N GLY A 222 0.02 -12.44 -9.04
CA GLY A 222 -0.85 -13.11 -8.07
C GLY A 222 -0.12 -13.46 -6.77
N PHE A 223 1.02 -14.13 -6.85
CA PHE A 223 1.81 -14.52 -5.69
C PHE A 223 2.49 -13.33 -5.02
N SER A 224 2.93 -12.32 -5.78
CA SER A 224 3.45 -11.08 -5.19
C SER A 224 2.37 -10.37 -4.38
N ALA A 225 1.13 -10.31 -4.85
CA ALA A 225 0.02 -9.70 -4.12
C ALA A 225 -0.27 -10.47 -2.82
N ILE A 226 -0.34 -11.81 -2.90
CA ILE A 226 -0.52 -12.67 -1.71
C ILE A 226 0.61 -12.46 -0.69
N LYS A 227 1.87 -12.48 -1.15
CA LYS A 227 3.05 -12.28 -0.31
C LYS A 227 3.01 -10.93 0.41
N THR A 228 2.67 -9.86 -0.31
CA THR A 228 2.54 -8.51 0.26
C THR A 228 1.40 -8.46 1.28
N GLY A 229 0.23 -9.07 0.99
CA GLY A 229 -0.89 -9.11 1.92
C GLY A 229 -0.55 -9.81 3.24
N LEU A 230 0.13 -10.96 3.18
CA LEU A 230 0.61 -11.66 4.38
C LEU A 230 1.67 -10.86 5.13
N LYS A 231 2.59 -10.18 4.42
CA LYS A 231 3.62 -9.33 5.03
C LYS A 231 3.01 -8.12 5.73
N GLU A 232 1.98 -7.50 5.18
CA GLU A 232 1.30 -6.39 5.84
C GLU A 232 0.60 -6.86 7.14
N LEU A 233 0.01 -8.06 7.17
CA LEU A 233 -0.51 -8.61 8.43
C LEU A 233 0.59 -8.85 9.46
N LEU A 234 1.72 -9.44 9.04
CA LEU A 234 2.87 -9.68 9.90
C LEU A 234 3.43 -8.38 10.46
N LYS A 235 3.64 -7.37 9.61
CA LYS A 235 4.17 -6.05 9.97
C LYS A 235 3.27 -5.32 10.97
N ASN A 236 1.95 -5.47 10.83
CA ASN A 236 0.97 -4.90 11.75
C ASN A 236 0.72 -5.78 12.99
N GLY A 237 1.49 -6.85 13.20
CA GLY A 237 1.42 -7.67 14.41
C GLY A 237 0.13 -8.49 14.55
N TYR A 238 -0.51 -8.87 13.44
CA TYR A 238 -1.74 -9.66 13.50
C TYR A 238 -1.49 -11.03 14.14
N SER A 239 -2.19 -11.32 15.24
CA SER A 239 -1.90 -12.46 16.12
C SER A 239 -2.23 -13.83 15.52
N GLU A 240 -3.22 -13.90 14.63
CA GLU A 240 -3.72 -15.16 14.06
C GLU A 240 -3.20 -15.43 12.64
N LEU A 241 -1.99 -14.97 12.33
CA LEU A 241 -1.41 -15.05 10.99
C LEU A 241 -1.32 -16.50 10.46
N GLU A 242 -0.99 -17.48 11.31
CA GLU A 242 -1.00 -18.89 10.89
C GLU A 242 -2.38 -19.36 10.45
N ASN A 243 -3.45 -18.95 11.14
CA ASN A 243 -4.81 -19.34 10.77
C ASN A 243 -5.19 -18.74 9.40
N VAL A 244 -4.77 -17.51 9.12
CA VAL A 244 -4.94 -16.88 7.80
C VAL A 244 -4.17 -17.65 6.74
N GLY A 245 -2.92 -18.04 7.01
CA GLY A 245 -2.11 -18.84 6.09
C GLY A 245 -2.75 -20.20 5.78
N SER A 246 -3.19 -20.93 6.81
CA SER A 246 -3.87 -22.22 6.68
C SER A 246 -5.14 -22.13 5.85
N GLU A 247 -6.00 -21.17 6.19
CA GLU A 247 -7.28 -20.98 5.49
C GLU A 247 -7.02 -20.56 4.03
N LEU A 248 -6.06 -19.66 3.78
CA LEU A 248 -5.70 -19.25 2.41
C LEU A 248 -5.27 -20.46 1.56
N VAL A 249 -4.40 -21.34 2.08
CA VAL A 249 -3.97 -22.56 1.39
C VAL A 249 -5.17 -23.45 1.06
N LEU A 250 -6.07 -23.66 2.02
CA LEU A 250 -7.28 -24.45 1.85
C LEU A 250 -8.18 -23.87 0.75
N ARG A 251 -8.43 -22.56 0.79
CA ARG A 251 -9.32 -21.85 -0.13
C ARG A 251 -8.78 -21.87 -1.56
N VAL A 252 -7.50 -21.57 -1.74
CA VAL A 252 -6.87 -21.66 -3.06
C VAL A 252 -6.87 -23.10 -3.57
N ALA A 253 -6.64 -24.11 -2.72
CA ALA A 253 -6.72 -25.50 -3.14
C ALA A 253 -8.10 -25.89 -3.70
N ARG A 254 -9.19 -25.33 -3.14
CA ARG A 254 -10.56 -25.53 -3.64
C ARG A 254 -10.80 -24.81 -4.95
N ILE A 255 -10.47 -23.51 -5.03
CA ILE A 255 -10.63 -22.69 -6.24
C ILE A 255 -9.83 -23.25 -7.42
N MET A 256 -8.66 -23.85 -7.14
CA MET A 256 -7.80 -24.44 -8.16
C MET A 256 -8.13 -25.89 -8.46
N ALA A 257 -9.02 -26.55 -7.71
CA ALA A 257 -9.37 -27.96 -7.89
C ALA A 257 -9.77 -28.32 -9.34
N PRO A 258 -10.61 -27.53 -10.05
CA PRO A 258 -11.00 -27.85 -11.43
C PRO A 258 -9.97 -27.41 -12.49
N LYS A 259 -8.86 -26.75 -12.11
CA LYS A 259 -7.97 -26.06 -13.05
C LYS A 259 -6.72 -26.89 -13.41
N PRO A 260 -6.27 -26.88 -14.67
CA PRO A 260 -5.16 -27.72 -15.13
C PRO A 260 -3.81 -27.34 -14.50
N ASN A 261 -3.61 -26.07 -14.16
CA ASN A 261 -2.38 -25.55 -13.54
C ASN A 261 -2.36 -25.66 -12.00
N ARG A 262 -3.28 -26.44 -11.41
CA ARG A 262 -3.40 -26.59 -9.95
C ARG A 262 -2.09 -26.95 -9.25
N ALA A 263 -1.35 -27.93 -9.79
CA ALA A 263 -0.13 -28.43 -9.14
C ALA A 263 0.92 -27.32 -9.02
N GLU A 264 1.19 -26.61 -10.11
CA GLU A 264 2.10 -25.46 -10.15
C GLU A 264 1.67 -24.36 -9.18
N VAL A 265 0.39 -23.98 -9.22
CA VAL A 265 -0.14 -22.92 -8.34
C VAL A 265 -0.04 -23.31 -6.87
N MET A 266 -0.33 -24.56 -6.51
CA MET A 266 -0.23 -25.01 -5.13
C MET A 266 1.21 -25.09 -4.63
N THR A 267 2.16 -25.49 -5.47
CA THR A 267 3.60 -25.46 -5.14
C THR A 267 4.06 -24.03 -4.86
N LEU A 268 3.80 -23.10 -5.79
CA LEU A 268 4.19 -21.69 -5.64
C LEU A 268 3.47 -21.00 -4.47
N LEU A 269 2.21 -21.36 -4.20
CA LEU A 269 1.49 -20.87 -3.02
C LEU A 269 2.17 -21.34 -1.74
N GLY A 270 2.48 -22.63 -1.64
CA GLY A 270 3.16 -23.18 -0.47
C GLY A 270 4.51 -22.51 -0.22
N GLU A 271 5.27 -22.25 -1.29
CA GLU A 271 6.51 -21.49 -1.21
C GLU A 271 6.31 -20.06 -0.73
N THR A 272 5.29 -19.38 -1.25
CA THR A 272 4.95 -17.99 -0.91
C THR A 272 4.52 -17.85 0.55
N VAL A 273 3.69 -18.77 1.04
CA VAL A 273 3.22 -18.75 2.43
C VAL A 273 4.39 -19.06 3.38
N LEU A 274 5.25 -20.04 3.07
CA LEU A 274 6.43 -20.36 3.89
C LEU A 274 7.48 -19.25 3.92
N ASP A 275 7.57 -18.41 2.89
CA ASP A 275 8.46 -17.24 2.90
C ASP A 275 8.04 -16.19 3.95
N VAL A 276 6.76 -16.16 4.34
CA VAL A 276 6.23 -15.16 5.27
C VAL A 276 5.92 -15.78 6.63
N ILE A 277 5.47 -17.04 6.66
CA ILE A 277 5.05 -17.78 7.85
C ILE A 277 5.83 -19.10 7.93
N PRO A 278 7.15 -19.07 8.21
CA PRO A 278 8.01 -20.26 8.23
C PRO A 278 7.83 -21.04 9.55
N THR A 279 6.65 -21.58 9.79
CA THR A 279 6.36 -22.37 11.00
C THR A 279 6.09 -23.83 10.66
N ARG A 280 6.38 -24.73 11.61
CA ARG A 280 6.17 -26.18 11.48
C ARG A 280 4.73 -26.53 11.17
N ARG A 281 3.75 -25.76 11.68
CA ARG A 281 2.33 -25.97 11.37
C ARG A 281 2.07 -25.76 9.89
N ILE A 282 2.42 -24.59 9.36
CA ILE A 282 2.25 -24.26 7.94
C ILE A 282 3.04 -25.24 7.06
N ALA A 283 4.30 -25.54 7.42
CA ALA A 283 5.13 -26.47 6.67
C ALA A 283 4.52 -27.86 6.54
N ARG A 284 3.82 -28.35 7.58
CA ARG A 284 3.09 -29.61 7.51
C ARG A 284 1.87 -29.53 6.58
N GLU A 285 1.13 -28.44 6.62
CA GLU A 285 -0.05 -28.23 5.79
C GLU A 285 0.30 -28.17 4.29
N VAL A 286 1.42 -27.53 3.94
CA VAL A 286 1.85 -27.39 2.55
C VAL A 286 2.81 -28.49 2.08
N TYR A 287 3.16 -29.45 2.93
CA TYR A 287 4.19 -30.46 2.65
C TYR A 287 3.92 -31.25 1.36
N ASN A 288 2.66 -31.61 1.11
CA ASN A 288 2.27 -32.36 -0.08
C ASN A 288 2.40 -31.55 -1.38
N TYR A 289 2.49 -30.21 -1.28
CA TYR A 289 2.60 -29.30 -2.42
C TYR A 289 4.04 -28.82 -2.66
N CYS A 290 4.84 -28.64 -1.60
CA CYS A 290 6.23 -28.15 -1.69
C CYS A 290 7.18 -28.83 -0.67
N PRO A 291 7.44 -30.14 -0.79
CA PRO A 291 8.10 -30.94 0.25
C PRO A 291 9.52 -30.47 0.57
N GLU A 292 10.31 -30.05 -0.42
CA GLU A 292 11.70 -29.62 -0.20
C GLU A 292 11.78 -28.40 0.72
N LYS A 293 10.99 -27.36 0.45
CA LYS A 293 10.97 -26.14 1.27
C LYS A 293 10.33 -26.38 2.64
N ALA A 294 9.27 -27.17 2.70
CA ALA A 294 8.64 -27.57 3.95
C ALA A 294 9.62 -28.31 4.88
N ARG A 295 10.43 -29.23 4.34
CA ARG A 295 11.49 -29.94 5.08
C ARG A 295 12.50 -28.97 5.67
N LEU A 296 12.99 -28.01 4.89
CA LEU A 296 13.96 -27.02 5.36
C LEU A 296 13.41 -26.22 6.55
N VAL A 297 12.17 -25.75 6.48
CA VAL A 297 11.53 -25.01 7.58
C VAL A 297 11.42 -25.89 8.84
N ILE A 298 10.96 -27.14 8.69
CA ILE A 298 10.85 -28.08 9.81
C ILE A 298 12.21 -28.34 10.48
N LEU A 299 13.26 -28.56 9.68
CA LEU A 299 14.61 -28.80 10.19
C LEU A 299 15.18 -27.59 10.92
N ASN A 300 14.99 -26.38 10.38
CA ASN A 300 15.44 -25.15 11.00
C ASN A 300 14.77 -24.92 12.37
N GLU A 301 13.45 -25.14 12.48
CA GLU A 301 12.74 -24.97 13.74
C GLU A 301 13.19 -26.00 14.80
N ILE A 302 13.45 -27.25 14.39
CA ILE A 302 14.01 -28.27 15.27
C ILE A 302 15.41 -27.86 15.76
N ALA A 303 16.27 -27.37 14.86
CA ALA A 303 17.62 -26.91 15.21
C ALA A 303 17.58 -25.73 16.20
N ASP A 304 16.70 -24.75 16.00
CA ASP A 304 16.51 -23.62 16.91
C ASP A 304 15.99 -24.06 18.28
N GLY A 305 15.09 -25.05 18.31
CA GLY A 305 14.60 -25.66 19.55
C GLY A 305 15.73 -26.33 20.35
N ILE A 306 16.59 -27.10 19.67
CA ILE A 306 17.77 -27.74 20.27
C ILE A 306 18.73 -26.68 20.79
N LYS A 307 18.99 -25.61 20.02
CA LYS A 307 19.86 -24.51 20.44
C LYS A 307 19.35 -23.83 21.71
N LYS A 308 18.07 -23.44 21.75
CA LYS A 308 17.43 -22.83 22.94
C LYS A 308 17.41 -23.75 24.15
N PHE A 309 17.32 -25.06 23.95
CA PHE A 309 17.42 -26.06 25.01
C PHE A 309 18.85 -26.12 25.56
N ASN A 310 19.84 -26.22 24.67
CA ASN A 310 21.25 -26.25 25.03
C ASN A 310 21.70 -24.96 25.71
N ASP A 311 21.28 -23.77 25.25
CA ASP A 311 21.60 -22.49 25.88
C ASP A 311 21.05 -22.42 27.31
N ARG A 312 19.85 -22.99 27.56
CA ARG A 312 19.23 -23.08 28.89
C ARG A 312 19.86 -24.12 29.80
N PHE A 313 20.34 -25.25 29.27
CA PHE A 313 20.88 -26.36 30.07
C PHE A 313 22.39 -26.27 30.28
N ILE A 314 23.15 -25.79 29.29
CA ILE A 314 24.62 -25.69 29.34
C ILE A 314 25.06 -24.35 29.96
N GLY A 315 24.23 -23.30 29.88
CA GLY A 315 24.41 -22.03 30.59
C GLY A 315 24.17 -22.09 32.11
N VAL A 316 23.69 -23.23 32.62
CA VAL A 316 23.57 -23.52 34.07
C VAL A 316 24.63 -24.56 34.45
N LYS A 317 25.90 -24.20 34.28
CA LYS A 317 26.99 -24.80 35.05
C LYS A 317 27.60 -23.71 35.94
N ARG A 318 27.15 -23.67 37.19
CA ARG A 318 27.98 -23.25 38.32
C ARG A 318 28.67 -24.48 38.86
#